data_AF-A0A1I8AED7-F1
#
_entry.id   AF-A0A1I8AED7-F1
#
_cell.length_a   1.000
_cell.length_b   1.000
_cell.length_c   1.000
_cell.angle_alpha   90.00
_cell.angle_beta   90.00
_cell.angle_gamma   90.00
#
_symmetry.space_group_name_H-M   'P 1'
#
loop_
_entity.id
_entity.type
_entity.pdbx_description
1 polymer ?
#
loop_
_entity_poly.entity_id
_entity_poly.type
_entity_poly.pdbx_seq_one_letter_code
_entity_poly.pdbx_strand_id
1 'polypeptide(L)'
;MTADQPGGPQEVYQFSRIYLTFRAVNGGLACAMALILNILIIFGIRVLHGNSLRHFRGLLITLSVLDILHALVLGVTGMGFHFYKGRLLVVVTGLISLGPPELSFYAYIFYLETLIAFFILQLILFLTRYVIICLPEKVPTMTKTSFIRPDIHLLAPERERVLREYTNRPAEDDCVAHIASELAAWSSE
;
A
#
# COMPACT_ATOMS: atom_id res chain seq x y z
N MET A 1 -40.78 -3.13 46.11
CA MET A 1 -39.71 -3.60 47.01
C MET A 1 -38.45 -3.72 46.16
N THR A 2 -37.86 -2.58 45.82
CA THR A 2 -36.62 -2.02 46.41
C THR A 2 -35.39 -2.85 46.09
N ALA A 3 -34.80 -2.54 44.93
CA ALA A 3 -33.37 -2.68 44.73
C ALA A 3 -32.82 -1.26 44.60
N ASP A 4 -32.55 -0.64 45.76
CA ASP A 4 -31.70 0.54 45.86
C ASP A 4 -30.31 0.12 45.37
N GLN A 5 -29.93 0.55 44.16
CA GLN A 5 -28.52 0.64 43.82
C GLN A 5 -27.98 1.87 44.54
N PRO A 6 -27.06 1.72 45.50
CA PRO A 6 -26.43 2.87 46.12
C PRO A 6 -25.61 3.56 45.04
N GLY A 7 -25.96 4.81 44.76
CA GLY A 7 -25.15 5.74 43.99
C GLY A 7 -23.81 5.93 44.70
N GLY A 8 -22.87 5.02 44.43
CA GLY A 8 -21.46 5.32 44.62
C GLY A 8 -21.11 6.50 43.72
N PRO A 9 -20.17 7.39 44.12
CA PRO A 9 -19.68 8.40 43.21
C PRO A 9 -19.18 7.68 41.97
N GLN A 10 -19.83 7.91 40.82
CA GLN A 10 -19.25 7.54 39.54
C GLN A 10 -17.89 8.24 39.51
N GLU A 11 -16.81 7.49 39.75
CA GLU A 11 -15.47 7.96 39.47
C GLU A 11 -15.41 8.18 37.96
N VAL A 12 -15.77 9.38 37.53
CA VAL A 12 -15.62 9.82 36.16
C VAL A 12 -14.12 9.81 35.89
N TYR A 13 -13.67 8.85 35.09
CA TYR A 13 -12.27 8.75 34.71
C TYR A 13 -11.92 10.01 33.90
N GLN A 14 -11.19 10.94 34.53
CA GLN A 14 -10.81 12.19 33.91
C GLN A 14 -9.44 12.06 33.23
N PHE A 15 -9.41 12.28 31.92
CA PHE A 15 -8.17 12.42 31.19
C PHE A 15 -7.53 13.78 31.45
N SER A 16 -6.20 13.81 31.54
CA SER A 16 -5.45 15.07 31.59
C SER A 16 -5.73 15.89 30.32
N ARG A 17 -6.05 17.17 30.49
CA ARG A 17 -6.28 18.09 29.35
C ARG A 17 -5.06 18.16 28.42
N ILE A 18 -3.85 18.15 28.99
CA ILE A 18 -2.60 18.20 28.22
C ILE A 18 -2.49 16.98 27.30
N TYR A 19 -2.82 15.80 27.82
CA TYR A 19 -2.82 14.55 27.05
C TYR A 19 -3.82 14.60 25.90
N LEU A 20 -5.05 15.06 26.15
CA LEU A 20 -6.07 15.21 25.11
C LEU A 20 -5.67 16.21 24.03
N THR A 21 -5.11 17.36 24.42
CA THR A 21 -4.62 18.37 23.47
C THR A 21 -3.47 17.84 22.62
N PHE A 22 -2.48 17.19 23.23
CA PHE A 22 -1.37 16.59 22.50
C PHE A 22 -1.87 15.55 21.49
N ARG A 23 -2.82 14.70 21.90
CA ARG A 23 -3.45 13.71 21.02
C ARG A 23 -4.13 14.38 19.82
N ALA A 24 -4.91 15.44 20.07
CA ALA A 24 -5.63 16.15 19.02
C ALA A 24 -4.67 16.79 18.01
N VAL A 25 -3.59 17.44 18.49
CA VAL A 25 -2.57 18.06 17.62
C VAL A 25 -1.84 16.99 16.81
N ASN A 26 -1.44 15.88 17.44
CA ASN A 26 -0.77 14.79 16.74
C ASN A 26 -1.68 14.13 15.68
N GLY A 27 -2.95 13.91 16.00
CA GLY A 27 -3.95 13.38 15.06
C GLY A 27 -4.18 14.33 13.88
N GLY A 28 -4.30 15.63 14.14
CA GLY A 28 -4.42 16.64 13.09
C GLY A 28 -3.19 16.71 12.17
N LEU A 29 -1.99 16.67 12.74
CA LEU A 29 -0.73 16.67 11.98
C LEU A 29 -0.57 15.40 11.14
N ALA A 30 -0.86 14.24 11.73
CA ALA A 30 -0.83 12.95 11.02
C ALA A 30 -1.82 12.95 9.84
N CYS A 31 -3.03 13.48 10.05
CA CYS A 31 -4.03 13.61 9.00
C CYS A 31 -3.55 14.52 7.86
N ALA A 32 -3.02 15.70 8.19
CA ALA A 32 -2.49 16.64 7.19
C ALA A 32 -1.34 16.03 6.37
N MET A 33 -0.39 15.37 7.05
CA MET A 33 0.74 14.72 6.38
C MET A 33 0.29 13.56 5.49
N ALA A 34 -0.63 12.71 5.98
CA ALA A 34 -1.16 11.61 5.20
C ALA A 34 -1.89 12.09 3.94
N LEU A 35 -2.71 13.15 4.04
CA LEU A 35 -3.37 13.74 2.88
C LEU A 35 -2.36 14.23 1.84
N ILE A 36 -1.37 15.03 2.27
CA ILE A 36 -0.37 15.62 1.37
C ILE A 36 0.44 14.53 0.68
N LEU A 37 0.97 13.57 1.44
CA LEU A 37 1.82 12.50 0.92
C LEU A 37 1.06 11.58 -0.03
N ASN A 38 -0.17 11.18 0.31
CA ASN A 38 -0.95 10.29 -0.54
C ASN A 38 -1.44 10.96 -1.82
N ILE A 39 -1.81 12.24 -1.78
CA ILE A 39 -2.12 13.01 -3.00
C ILE A 39 -0.88 13.09 -3.90
N LEU A 40 0.30 13.33 -3.31
CA LEU A 40 1.55 13.38 -4.06
C LEU A 40 1.89 12.03 -4.70
N ILE A 41 1.66 10.91 -4.01
CA ILE A 41 1.83 9.55 -4.55
C ILE A 41 0.89 9.33 -5.73
N ILE A 42 -0.40 9.63 -5.58
CA ILE A 42 -1.40 9.48 -6.66
C ILE A 42 -0.99 10.34 -7.87
N PHE A 43 -0.55 11.58 -7.64
CA PHE A 43 -0.07 12.46 -8.70
C PHE A 43 1.18 11.89 -9.39
N GLY A 44 2.18 11.45 -8.63
CA GLY A 44 3.39 10.82 -9.15
C GLY A 44 3.08 9.58 -10.00
N ILE A 45 2.18 8.71 -9.53
CA ILE A 45 1.71 7.55 -10.30
C ILE A 45 1.05 7.99 -11.60
N ARG A 46 0.26 9.07 -11.62
CA ARG A 46 -0.37 9.57 -12.86
C ARG A 46 0.64 10.11 -13.87
N VAL A 47 1.66 10.82 -13.40
CA VAL A 47 2.73 11.40 -14.24
C VAL A 47 3.63 10.31 -14.82
N LEU A 48 3.96 9.28 -14.04
CA LEU A 48 4.77 8.13 -14.45
C LEU A 48 3.93 7.13 -15.26
N HIS A 49 3.53 7.51 -16.48
CA HIS A 49 2.76 6.68 -17.41
C HIS A 49 3.64 5.62 -18.11
N GLY A 50 4.25 4.72 -17.34
CA GLY A 50 4.94 3.53 -17.87
C GLY A 50 3.96 2.40 -18.20
N ASN A 51 4.11 1.79 -19.38
CA ASN A 51 3.13 0.87 -19.98
C ASN A 51 2.98 -0.52 -19.32
N SER A 52 3.87 -0.92 -18.42
CA SER A 52 4.04 -2.35 -18.07
C SER A 52 3.36 -2.84 -16.78
N LEU A 53 2.80 -1.96 -15.94
CA LEU A 53 2.35 -2.35 -14.59
C LEU A 53 1.01 -1.72 -14.16
N ARG A 54 -0.02 -1.83 -15.01
CA ARG A 54 -1.34 -1.20 -14.75
C ARG A 54 -2.00 -1.71 -13.46
N HIS A 55 -1.95 -3.03 -13.18
CA HIS A 55 -2.55 -3.61 -11.97
C HIS A 55 -1.82 -3.19 -10.69
N PHE A 56 -0.48 -3.17 -10.72
CA PHE A 56 0.33 -2.73 -9.59
C PHE A 56 0.11 -1.24 -9.26
N ARG A 57 -0.04 -0.38 -10.29
CA ARG A 57 -0.42 1.03 -10.10
C ARG A 57 -1.80 1.17 -9.46
N GLY A 58 -2.77 0.34 -9.88
CA GLY A 58 -4.11 0.31 -9.28
C GLY A 58 -4.07 -0.03 -7.79
N LEU A 59 -3.26 -1.01 -7.38
CA LEU A 59 -3.08 -1.36 -5.97
C LEU A 59 -2.45 -0.23 -5.16
N LEU A 60 -1.43 0.45 -5.69
CA LEU A 60 -0.83 1.60 -5.03
C LEU A 60 -1.81 2.78 -4.86
N ILE A 61 -2.61 3.07 -5.89
CA ILE A 61 -3.66 4.10 -5.79
C ILE A 61 -4.69 3.71 -4.73
N THR A 62 -5.10 2.44 -4.70
CA THR A 62 -6.06 1.92 -3.72
C THR A 62 -5.52 2.07 -2.29
N LEU A 63 -4.23 1.76 -2.09
CA LEU A 63 -3.56 1.94 -0.79
C LEU A 63 -3.55 3.41 -0.39
N SER A 64 -3.21 4.31 -1.30
CA SER A 64 -3.20 5.74 -1.01
C SER A 64 -4.58 6.32 -0.68
N VAL A 65 -5.63 5.86 -1.37
CA VAL A 65 -7.02 6.25 -1.05
C VAL A 65 -7.41 5.72 0.32
N LEU A 66 -7.07 4.47 0.63
CA LEU A 66 -7.36 3.87 1.92
C LEU A 66 -6.66 4.60 3.07
N ASP A 67 -5.40 4.99 2.88
CA ASP A 67 -4.63 5.75 3.86
C ASP A 67 -5.22 7.15 4.08
N ILE A 68 -5.70 7.82 3.02
CA ILE A 68 -6.46 9.08 3.13
C ILE A 68 -7.73 8.87 3.97
N LEU A 69 -8.51 7.82 3.70
CA LEU A 69 -9.74 7.55 4.45
C LEU A 69 -9.45 7.27 5.93
N HIS A 70 -8.45 6.45 6.22
CA HIS A 70 -8.02 6.14 7.58
C HIS A 70 -7.50 7.39 8.32
N ALA A 71 -6.70 8.21 7.64
CA ALA A 71 -6.20 9.48 8.17
C ALA A 71 -7.31 10.48 8.46
N LEU A 72 -8.32 10.58 7.59
CA LEU A 72 -9.50 11.42 7.82
C LEU A 72 -10.24 10.99 9.08
N VAL A 73 -10.44 9.68 9.26
CA VAL A 73 -11.10 9.15 10.45
C VAL A 73 -10.30 9.47 11.69
N LEU A 74 -8.99 9.25 11.69
CA LEU A 74 -8.10 9.61 12.81
C LEU A 74 -8.04 11.13 13.08
N GLY A 75 -8.18 11.96 12.05
CA GLY A 75 -8.23 13.42 12.21
C GLY A 75 -9.55 13.88 12.84
N VAL A 76 -10.66 13.27 12.43
CA VAL A 76 -12.00 13.58 12.96
C VAL A 76 -12.22 12.93 14.33
N THR A 77 -11.57 11.79 14.58
CA THR A 77 -11.70 10.99 15.79
C THR A 77 -10.36 10.86 16.52
N GLY A 78 -10.28 11.42 17.73
CA GLY A 78 -9.19 11.18 18.66
C GLY A 78 -9.37 9.83 19.36
N MET A 79 -9.36 8.72 18.61
CA MET A 79 -9.53 7.38 19.16
C MET A 79 -8.34 6.97 20.01
N GLY A 80 -8.61 6.31 21.13
CA GLY A 80 -7.61 5.83 22.06
C GLY A 80 -7.99 4.60 22.85
N PHE A 81 -6.96 3.82 23.15
CA PHE A 81 -7.07 2.59 23.93
C PHE A 81 -6.40 2.83 25.27
N HIS A 82 -7.17 2.69 26.35
CA HIS A 82 -6.66 2.81 27.71
C HIS A 82 -7.06 1.57 28.50
N PHE A 83 -6.13 1.02 29.27
CA PHE A 83 -6.45 -0.03 30.22
C PHE A 83 -6.85 0.59 31.55
N TYR A 84 -8.07 0.34 32.00
CA TYR A 84 -8.55 0.82 33.30
C TYR A 84 -9.22 -0.34 34.04
N LYS A 85 -8.78 -0.58 35.29
CA LYS A 85 -9.28 -1.67 36.16
C LYS A 85 -9.34 -3.05 35.45
N GLY A 86 -8.31 -3.38 34.68
CA GLY A 86 -8.19 -4.67 33.96
C GLY A 86 -9.08 -4.82 32.73
N ARG A 87 -9.78 -3.76 32.31
CA ARG A 87 -10.60 -3.72 31.09
C ARG A 87 -10.01 -2.77 30.06
N LEU A 88 -10.13 -3.12 28.78
CA LEU A 88 -9.81 -2.24 27.66
C LEU A 88 -10.94 -1.22 27.51
N LEU A 89 -10.61 0.06 27.67
CA LEU A 89 -11.51 1.19 27.50
C LEU A 89 -11.15 1.91 26.20
N VAL A 90 -12.11 1.97 25.29
CA VAL A 90 -11.98 2.71 24.03
C VAL A 90 -12.55 4.11 24.24
N VAL A 91 -11.69 5.11 24.09
CA VAL A 91 -12.06 6.52 24.16
C VAL A 91 -12.14 7.05 22.75
N VAL A 92 -13.30 7.57 22.37
CA VAL A 92 -13.48 8.27 21.10
C VAL A 92 -13.70 9.74 21.42
N THR A 93 -12.74 10.59 21.06
CA THR A 93 -12.82 12.06 21.21
C THR A 93 -12.78 12.74 19.84
N GLY A 94 -12.87 14.07 19.77
CA GLY A 94 -12.70 14.84 18.53
C GLY A 94 -14.00 15.47 18.02
N LEU A 95 -14.05 15.80 16.73
CA LEU A 95 -15.25 16.40 16.12
C LEU A 95 -16.47 15.47 16.21
N ILE A 96 -16.22 14.15 16.15
CA ILE A 96 -17.27 13.12 16.21
C ILE A 96 -18.05 13.14 17.54
N SER A 97 -17.44 13.63 18.64
CA SER A 97 -18.11 13.67 19.95
C SER A 97 -19.12 14.81 20.10
N LEU A 98 -19.21 15.71 19.10
CA LEU A 98 -20.29 16.70 19.01
C LEU A 98 -21.60 16.09 18.47
N GLY A 99 -21.51 14.93 17.82
CA GLY A 99 -22.63 14.22 17.24
C GLY A 99 -23.33 13.26 18.21
N PRO A 100 -24.33 12.53 17.73
CA PRO A 100 -25.01 11.50 18.51
C PRO A 100 -24.05 10.32 18.80
N PRO A 101 -24.23 9.58 19.91
CA PRO A 101 -23.31 8.52 20.32
C PRO A 101 -23.15 7.40 19.29
N GLU A 102 -24.18 7.14 18.48
CA GLU A 102 -24.15 6.16 17.39
C GLU A 102 -23.07 6.50 16.35
N LEU A 103 -22.82 7.80 16.11
CA LEU A 103 -21.81 8.25 15.15
C LEU A 103 -20.40 7.83 15.59
N SER A 104 -20.12 7.87 16.89
CA SER A 104 -18.84 7.43 17.45
C SER A 104 -18.61 5.93 17.27
N PHE A 105 -19.68 5.13 17.33
CA PHE A 105 -19.64 3.69 17.11
C PHE A 105 -19.37 3.34 15.64
N TYR A 106 -20.07 3.99 14.71
CA TYR A 106 -19.81 3.82 13.28
C TYR A 106 -18.40 4.25 12.89
N ALA A 107 -17.91 5.37 13.44
CA ALA A 107 -16.55 5.80 13.19
C ALA A 107 -15.53 4.77 13.69
N TYR A 108 -15.75 4.17 14.86
CA TYR A 108 -14.90 3.10 15.40
C TYR A 108 -14.88 1.84 14.52
N ILE A 109 -16.04 1.40 14.03
CA ILE A 109 -16.11 0.27 13.08
C ILE A 109 -15.32 0.60 11.81
N PHE A 110 -15.56 1.77 11.24
CA PHE A 110 -14.89 2.19 10.01
C PHE A 110 -13.36 2.32 10.20
N TYR A 111 -12.91 2.78 11.37
CA TYR A 111 -11.49 2.78 11.75
C TYR A 111 -10.90 1.37 11.75
N LEU A 112 -11.57 0.40 12.37
CA LEU A 112 -11.11 -1.00 12.38
C LEU A 112 -11.09 -1.60 10.97
N GLU A 113 -12.14 -1.39 10.17
CA GLU A 113 -12.21 -1.92 8.82
C GLU A 113 -11.09 -1.37 7.93
N THR A 114 -10.84 -0.05 8.00
CA THR A 114 -9.76 0.57 7.23
C THR A 114 -8.37 0.08 7.67
N LEU A 115 -8.17 -0.12 8.97
CA LEU A 115 -6.93 -0.71 9.50
C LEU A 115 -6.70 -2.15 9.00
N ILE A 116 -7.73 -2.99 9.07
CA ILE A 116 -7.66 -4.38 8.58
C ILE A 116 -7.40 -4.41 7.07
N ALA A 117 -8.12 -3.60 6.30
CA ALA A 117 -7.94 -3.49 4.86
C ALA A 117 -6.50 -3.06 4.52
N PHE A 118 -5.89 -2.17 5.32
CA PHE A 118 -4.51 -1.73 5.13
C PHE A 118 -3.53 -2.90 5.29
N PHE A 119 -3.66 -3.71 6.35
CA PHE A 119 -2.82 -4.89 6.56
C PHE A 119 -2.97 -5.92 5.43
N ILE A 120 -4.20 -6.20 5.00
CA ILE A 120 -4.46 -7.13 3.90
C ILE A 120 -3.85 -6.62 2.60
N LEU A 121 -4.04 -5.33 2.29
CA LEU A 121 -3.53 -4.73 1.06
C LEU A 121 -2.01 -4.69 1.03
N GLN A 122 -1.36 -4.44 2.17
CA GLN A 122 0.09 -4.50 2.30
C GLN A 122 0.63 -5.92 2.03
N LEU A 123 -0.05 -6.95 2.52
CA LEU A 123 0.29 -8.34 2.23
C LEU A 123 0.14 -8.66 0.74
N ILE A 124 -0.95 -8.23 0.11
CA ILE A 124 -1.20 -8.40 -1.33
C ILE A 124 -0.10 -7.70 -2.14
N LEU A 125 0.30 -6.48 -1.77
CA LEU A 125 1.38 -5.75 -2.42
C LEU A 125 2.71 -6.47 -2.31
N PHE A 126 3.01 -7.03 -1.13
CA PHE A 126 4.23 -7.82 -0.92
C PHE A 126 4.26 -9.06 -1.82
N LEU A 127 3.17 -9.83 -1.85
CA LEU A 127 3.03 -11.00 -2.72
C LEU A 127 3.11 -10.63 -4.21
N THR A 128 2.45 -9.53 -4.60
CA THR A 128 2.48 -9.04 -5.98
C THR A 128 3.89 -8.67 -6.40
N ARG A 129 4.65 -7.97 -5.55
CA ARG A 129 6.07 -7.66 -5.82
C ARG A 129 6.92 -8.92 -5.89
N TYR A 130 6.70 -9.86 -4.99
CA TYR A 130 7.44 -11.12 -4.97
C TYR A 130 7.25 -11.90 -6.29
N VAL A 131 6.02 -12.01 -6.79
CA VAL A 131 5.74 -12.69 -8.06
C VAL A 131 6.38 -11.97 -9.24
N ILE A 132 6.33 -10.63 -9.29
CA ILE A 132 6.94 -9.85 -10.39
C ILE A 132 8.46 -10.05 -10.44
N ILE A 133 9.14 -10.12 -9.28
CA ILE A 133 10.60 -10.22 -9.19
C ILE A 133 11.07 -11.67 -9.38
N CYS A 134 10.44 -12.62 -8.69
CA CYS A 134 10.92 -14.00 -8.61
C CYS A 134 10.36 -14.92 -9.71
N LEU A 135 9.22 -14.59 -10.32
CA LEU A 135 8.60 -15.39 -11.40
C LEU A 135 8.36 -14.55 -12.68
N PRO A 136 9.42 -14.01 -13.31
CA PRO A 136 9.28 -13.22 -14.53
C PRO A 136 8.71 -14.03 -15.71
N GLU A 137 8.92 -15.36 -15.76
CA GLU A 137 8.45 -16.23 -16.85
C GLU A 137 6.93 -16.47 -16.87
N LYS A 138 6.24 -16.34 -15.73
CA LYS A 138 4.78 -16.60 -15.63
C LYS A 138 3.90 -15.36 -15.74
N VAL A 139 4.45 -14.24 -16.22
CA VAL A 139 3.67 -13.06 -16.62
C VAL A 139 3.60 -12.96 -18.16
N PRO A 140 3.01 -13.92 -18.88
CA PRO A 140 2.70 -13.73 -20.28
C PRO A 140 1.51 -12.77 -20.34
N THR A 141 1.80 -11.48 -20.56
CA THR A 141 0.91 -10.34 -20.96
C THR A 141 1.02 -9.12 -20.03
N MET A 142 2.13 -8.41 -20.09
CA MET A 142 2.09 -6.92 -20.13
C MET A 142 3.15 -6.33 -21.08
N THR A 143 3.80 -7.15 -21.90
CA THR A 143 4.44 -6.69 -23.14
C THR A 143 3.37 -6.50 -24.20
N LYS A 144 2.68 -5.35 -24.15
CA LYS A 144 2.43 -4.69 -25.43
C LYS A 144 3.82 -4.30 -25.90
N THR A 145 4.34 -5.01 -26.89
CA THR A 145 5.43 -4.54 -27.71
C THR A 145 5.05 -3.15 -28.20
N SER A 146 5.43 -2.11 -27.46
CA SER A 146 5.84 -0.88 -28.10
C SER A 146 7.10 -1.24 -28.85
N PHE A 147 6.89 -1.88 -30.00
CA PHE A 147 7.72 -1.67 -31.15
C PHE A 147 7.78 -0.15 -31.28
N ILE A 148 8.82 0.43 -30.69
CA ILE A 148 9.35 1.70 -31.15
C ILE A 148 9.61 1.39 -32.61
N ARG A 149 8.66 1.76 -33.47
CA ARG A 149 8.94 1.96 -34.88
C ARG A 149 9.83 3.20 -34.83
N PRO A 150 11.16 3.11 -34.98
CA PRO A 150 11.84 4.29 -35.45
C PRO A 150 11.21 4.49 -36.84
N ASP A 151 10.42 5.56 -36.99
CA ASP A 151 10.06 6.09 -38.29
C ASP A 151 11.36 6.56 -38.93
N ILE A 152 12.17 5.60 -39.36
CA ILE A 152 13.26 5.82 -40.28
C ILE A 152 12.72 5.26 -41.59
N HIS A 153 12.40 6.18 -42.49
CA HIS A 153 12.32 5.93 -43.91
C HIS A 153 13.67 5.40 -44.40
N LEU A 154 13.96 4.14 -44.10
CA LEU A 154 15.11 3.40 -44.60
C LEU A 154 14.65 2.70 -45.87
N LEU A 155 15.24 3.10 -47.00
CA LEU A 155 14.99 2.48 -48.28
C LEU A 155 15.21 0.96 -48.19
N ALA A 156 14.42 0.22 -48.95
CA ALA A 156 14.36 -1.24 -49.00
C ALA A 156 15.71 -2.02 -48.95
N PRO A 157 16.86 -1.56 -49.50
CA PRO A 157 18.09 -2.35 -49.48
C PRO A 157 18.80 -2.43 -48.12
N GLU A 158 18.55 -1.54 -47.15
CA GLU A 158 19.20 -1.64 -45.82
C GLU A 158 18.49 -2.61 -44.85
N ARG A 159 17.20 -2.87 -45.07
CA ARG A 159 16.41 -3.80 -44.26
C ARG A 159 16.90 -5.25 -44.38
N GLU A 160 17.35 -5.65 -45.57
CA GLU A 160 17.93 -6.99 -45.80
C GLU A 160 19.32 -7.13 -45.19
N ARG A 161 20.10 -6.03 -45.09
CA ARG A 161 21.45 -6.06 -44.55
C ARG A 161 21.43 -6.31 -43.03
N VAL A 162 20.52 -5.64 -42.31
CA VAL A 162 20.33 -5.85 -40.86
C VAL A 162 19.68 -7.21 -40.57
N LEU A 163 18.75 -7.69 -41.41
CA LEU A 163 18.19 -9.04 -41.23
C LEU A 163 19.25 -10.14 -41.42
N ARG A 164 20.14 -10.01 -42.42
CA ARG A 164 21.24 -10.97 -42.62
C ARG A 164 22.23 -10.98 -41.47
N GLU A 165 22.48 -9.84 -40.86
CA GLU A 165 23.39 -9.72 -39.72
C GLU A 165 22.83 -10.35 -38.44
N TYR A 166 21.49 -10.41 -38.30
CA TYR A 166 20.83 -11.13 -37.21
C TYR A 166 20.68 -12.64 -37.46
N THR A 167 20.52 -13.09 -38.71
CA THR A 167 20.44 -14.54 -39.03
C THR A 167 21.79 -15.26 -39.05
N ASN A 168 22.92 -14.53 -39.09
CA ASN A 168 24.27 -15.12 -39.10
C ASN A 168 24.98 -15.10 -37.74
N ARG A 169 24.31 -14.72 -36.64
CA ARG A 169 24.86 -15.02 -35.31
C ARG A 169 24.50 -16.46 -34.93
N PRO A 170 25.46 -17.36 -34.71
CA PRO A 170 25.16 -18.66 -34.15
C PRO A 170 24.49 -18.47 -32.78
N ALA A 171 23.33 -19.09 -32.63
CA ALA A 171 22.73 -19.37 -31.33
C ALA A 171 23.52 -20.53 -30.69
N GLU A 172 23.73 -20.46 -29.37
CA GLU A 172 24.61 -21.34 -28.56
C GLU A 172 26.10 -21.01 -28.77
N ASP A 173 26.86 -20.53 -27.76
CA ASP A 173 27.43 -21.42 -26.75
C ASP A 173 27.90 -20.75 -25.43
N ASP A 174 27.76 -19.43 -25.21
CA ASP A 174 28.43 -18.80 -24.06
C ASP A 174 27.71 -18.93 -22.71
N CYS A 175 26.40 -19.21 -22.68
CA CYS A 175 25.64 -19.27 -21.42
C CYS A 175 25.49 -20.70 -20.88
N VAL A 176 25.33 -21.68 -21.78
CA VAL A 176 25.18 -23.10 -21.40
C VAL A 176 26.53 -23.72 -21.02
N ALA A 177 27.64 -23.31 -21.68
CA ALA A 177 28.98 -23.73 -21.30
C ALA A 177 29.39 -23.25 -19.89
N HIS A 178 28.90 -22.07 -19.47
CA HIS A 178 29.17 -21.53 -18.14
C HIS A 178 28.35 -22.24 -17.04
N ILE A 179 27.14 -22.70 -17.35
CA ILE A 179 26.31 -23.50 -16.42
C ILE A 179 26.82 -24.94 -16.34
N ALA A 180 27.28 -25.52 -17.46
CA ALA A 180 27.86 -26.86 -17.48
C ALA A 180 29.22 -26.95 -16.75
N SER A 181 30.04 -25.88 -16.78
CA SER A 181 31.32 -25.84 -16.05
C SER A 181 31.12 -25.66 -14.54
N GLU A 182 30.10 -24.92 -14.09
CA GLU A 182 29.75 -24.81 -12.66
C GLU A 182 29.13 -26.10 -12.10
N LEU A 183 28.30 -26.80 -12.88
CA LEU A 183 27.74 -28.10 -12.49
C LEU A 183 28.80 -29.21 -12.39
N ALA A 184 29.85 -29.16 -13.21
CA ALA A 184 30.97 -30.09 -13.14
C ALA A 184 31.85 -29.85 -11.89
N ALA A 185 31.99 -28.59 -11.47
CA ALA A 185 32.78 -28.21 -10.28
C ALA A 185 32.11 -28.63 -8.96
N TRP A 186 30.78 -28.74 -8.92
CA TRP A 186 30.01 -29.18 -7.75
C TRP A 186 29.92 -30.71 -7.60
N SER A 187 30.34 -31.49 -8.60
CA SER A 187 30.24 -32.96 -8.59
C SER A 187 31.53 -33.66 -8.13
N SER A 188 32.60 -32.92 -7.83
CA SER A 188 33.93 -33.48 -7.51
C SER A 188 34.46 -33.11 -6.11
N GLU A 189 33.61 -32.61 -5.21
CA GLU A 189 33.90 -32.46 -3.78
C GLU A 189 33.06 -33.40 -2.92
#